data_AF-A0A941AH03-F1
#
_entry.id   AF-A0A941AH03-F1
#
_cell.length_a   1.000
_cell.length_b   1.000
_cell.length_c   1.000
_cell.angle_alpha   90.00
_cell.angle_beta   90.00
_cell.angle_gamma   90.00
#
_symmetry.space_group_name_H-M   'P 1'
#
loop_
_entity.id
_entity.type
_entity.pdbx_description
1 polymer ?
#
loop_
_entity_poly.entity_id
_entity_poly.type
_entity_poly.pdbx_seq_one_letter_code
_entity_poly.pdbx_strand_id
1 'polypeptide(L)'
;MCLLEGTNLSEGRGTTRPFELFGAPWLDADSLSEALAAERLPGVRFRPVRFVPTWDKHAGKRCHGVEVCVVDREAFRPFRTGVACVATARAQDPVRFRWRTDAYEFVEGIPAFDLLCGSSREREAIERGGGWRDLAADWAREERAYAGRRALHLRYDS
;
A
#
# COMPACT_ATOMS: atom_id res chain seq x y z
N MET A 1 6.08 -2.91 -1.32
CA MET A 1 4.67 -2.68 -1.65
C MET A 1 4.62 -1.51 -2.61
N CYS A 2 4.29 -1.77 -3.88
CA CYS A 2 4.39 -0.77 -4.96
C CYS A 2 3.40 0.40 -4.82
N LEU A 3 2.21 0.18 -4.26
CA LEU A 3 1.20 1.24 -4.10
C LEU A 3 1.69 2.49 -3.34
N LEU A 4 2.67 2.34 -2.46
CA LEU A 4 3.28 3.45 -1.72
C LEU A 4 4.06 4.42 -2.62
N GLU A 5 4.49 3.98 -3.81
CA GLU A 5 5.12 4.84 -4.81
C GLU A 5 4.20 6.00 -5.22
N GLY A 6 2.88 5.78 -5.17
CA GLY A 6 1.85 6.78 -5.41
C GLY A 6 1.65 7.82 -4.30
N THR A 7 2.51 7.84 -3.29
CA THR A 7 2.41 8.72 -2.11
C THR A 7 3.75 9.35 -1.76
N ASN A 8 3.75 10.28 -0.81
CA ASN A 8 4.97 10.83 -0.21
C ASN A 8 5.58 9.96 0.91
N LEU A 9 5.13 8.72 1.11
CA LEU A 9 5.73 7.77 2.04
C LEU A 9 6.92 7.05 1.39
N SER A 10 7.98 6.80 2.15
CA SER A 10 9.06 5.91 1.71
C SER A 10 8.56 4.48 1.71
N GLU A 11 8.77 3.78 0.61
CA GLU A 11 8.53 2.34 0.44
C GLU A 11 9.77 1.47 0.76
N GLY A 12 10.74 2.04 1.49
CA GLY A 12 11.95 1.33 1.91
C GLY A 12 13.08 1.30 0.88
N ARG A 13 12.93 1.94 -0.29
CA ARG A 13 14.07 2.24 -1.17
C ARG A 13 15.13 3.04 -0.40
N GLY A 14 16.40 2.83 -0.72
CA GLY A 14 17.51 3.34 0.09
C GLY A 14 17.78 2.54 1.37
N THR A 15 17.17 1.38 1.57
CA THR A 15 17.48 0.44 2.66
C THR A 15 17.80 -0.96 2.12
N THR A 16 18.12 -1.92 3.00
CA THR A 16 18.28 -3.33 2.64
C THR A 16 16.95 -4.09 2.48
N ARG A 17 15.82 -3.42 2.67
CA ARG A 17 14.47 -4.00 2.68
C ARG A 17 13.47 -3.20 1.83
N PRO A 18 13.80 -2.90 0.55
CA PRO A 18 12.87 -2.21 -0.32
C PRO A 18 11.58 -3.02 -0.43
N PHE A 19 10.44 -2.33 -0.43
CA PHE A 19 9.10 -2.92 -0.56
C PHE A 19 8.62 -3.80 0.60
N GLU A 20 9.45 -4.09 1.59
CA GLU A 20 9.06 -4.84 2.79
C GLU A 20 8.68 -3.92 3.95
N LEU A 21 9.23 -2.70 3.98
CA LEU A 21 8.91 -1.69 4.98
C LEU A 21 8.45 -0.38 4.34
N PHE A 22 7.77 0.43 5.13
CA PHE A 22 7.38 1.78 4.72
C PHE A 22 7.30 2.74 5.89
N GLY A 23 7.37 4.03 5.61
CA GLY A 23 7.28 5.04 6.66
C GLY A 23 7.58 6.46 6.17
N ALA A 24 7.52 7.40 7.10
CA ALA A 24 7.90 8.79 6.88
C ALA A 24 8.40 9.43 8.19
N PRO A 25 9.10 10.58 8.13
CA PRO A 25 9.64 11.23 9.34
C PRO A 25 8.61 11.70 10.36
N TRP A 26 7.34 11.80 9.97
CA TRP A 26 6.26 12.34 10.78
C TRP A 26 5.27 11.29 11.31
N LEU A 27 5.43 10.02 10.93
CA LEU A 27 4.55 8.95 11.39
C LEU A 27 4.95 8.48 12.79
N ASP A 28 3.99 7.87 13.49
CA ASP A 28 4.20 7.11 14.70
C ASP A 28 4.18 5.61 14.36
N ALA A 29 5.34 4.95 14.51
CA ALA A 29 5.54 3.56 14.11
C ALA A 29 4.64 2.60 14.91
N ASP A 30 4.53 2.83 16.22
CA ASP A 30 3.87 1.92 17.14
C ASP A 30 2.35 1.98 16.94
N SER A 31 1.77 3.19 16.93
CA SER A 31 0.34 3.43 16.64
C SER A 31 -0.04 2.96 15.24
N LEU A 32 0.83 3.15 14.23
CA LEU A 32 0.58 2.68 12.87
C LEU A 32 0.54 1.15 12.80
N SER A 33 1.48 0.49 13.48
CA SER A 33 1.55 -0.97 13.54
C SER A 33 0.34 -1.57 14.25
N GLU A 34 -0.11 -0.96 15.35
CA GLU A 34 -1.30 -1.39 16.10
C GLU A 34 -2.58 -1.23 15.27
N ALA A 35 -2.74 -0.08 14.60
CA ALA A 35 -3.88 0.17 13.73
C ALA A 35 -3.94 -0.84 12.57
N LEU A 36 -2.80 -1.15 11.93
CA LEU A 36 -2.74 -2.17 10.88
C LEU A 36 -2.96 -3.59 11.42
N ALA A 37 -2.50 -3.92 12.63
CA ALA A 37 -2.81 -5.20 13.25
C ALA A 37 -4.32 -5.36 13.50
N ALA A 38 -5.00 -4.27 13.88
CA ALA A 38 -6.45 -4.26 14.07
C ALA A 38 -7.24 -4.48 12.76
N GLU A 39 -6.62 -4.29 11.59
CA GLU A 39 -7.23 -4.63 10.30
C GLU A 39 -7.44 -6.14 10.10
N ARG A 40 -6.76 -7.00 10.87
CA ARG A 40 -6.88 -8.48 10.81
C ARG A 40 -6.76 -9.03 9.39
N LEU A 41 -5.82 -8.48 8.62
CA LEU A 41 -5.53 -8.94 7.26
C LEU A 41 -4.93 -10.36 7.29
N PRO A 42 -5.35 -11.25 6.38
CA PRO A 42 -4.88 -12.63 6.38
C PRO A 42 -3.41 -12.74 5.95
N GLY A 43 -2.67 -13.64 6.60
CA GLY A 43 -1.31 -14.02 6.21
C GLY A 43 -0.21 -12.97 6.43
N VAL A 44 -0.48 -11.91 7.18
CA VAL A 44 0.47 -10.81 7.42
C VAL A 44 0.51 -10.38 8.89
N ARG A 45 1.70 -9.97 9.34
CA ARG A 45 1.90 -9.25 10.59
C ARG A 45 2.60 -7.92 10.31
N PHE A 46 2.34 -6.94 11.14
CA PHE A 46 2.93 -5.61 11.05
C PHE A 46 3.87 -5.42 12.24
N ARG A 47 5.11 -5.04 11.95
CA ARG A 47 6.13 -4.78 12.96
C ARG A 47 6.55 -3.30 12.91
N PRO A 48 6.54 -2.55 14.01
CA PRO A 48 7.01 -1.18 14.00
C PRO A 48 8.51 -1.13 13.72
N VAL A 49 8.94 -0.20 12.86
CA VAL A 49 10.34 -0.02 12.47
C VAL A 49 10.71 1.45 12.39
N ARG A 50 12.01 1.72 12.58
CA ARG A 50 12.63 3.04 12.39
C ARG A 50 13.82 2.85 11.47
N PHE A 51 13.90 3.61 10.39
CA PHE A 51 14.91 3.42 9.35
C PHE A 51 15.33 4.76 8.73
N VAL A 52 16.49 4.79 8.07
CA VAL A 52 17.00 5.98 7.37
C VAL A 52 17.33 5.57 5.94
N PRO A 53 16.54 5.97 4.94
CA PRO A 53 16.87 5.76 3.53
C PRO A 53 18.18 6.45 3.15
N THR A 54 19.01 5.80 2.33
CA THR A 54 20.23 6.40 1.78
C THR A 54 19.99 7.19 0.49
N TRP A 55 18.90 6.92 -0.22
CA TRP A 55 18.45 7.63 -1.42
C TRP A 55 16.92 7.55 -1.55
N ASP A 56 16.35 8.24 -2.56
CA ASP A 56 14.90 8.39 -2.79
C ASP A 56 14.19 9.23 -1.71
N LYS A 57 12.87 9.02 -1.53
CA LYS A 57 12.03 9.68 -0.54
C LYS A 57 12.65 9.61 0.86
N HIS A 58 12.75 10.78 1.49
CA HIS A 58 13.26 10.96 2.85
C HIS A 58 14.72 10.52 3.05
N ALA A 59 15.55 10.53 1.99
CA ALA A 59 16.98 10.28 2.10
C ALA A 59 17.62 11.10 3.24
N GLY A 60 18.40 10.43 4.08
CA GLY A 60 19.09 11.02 5.23
C GLY A 60 18.19 11.38 6.43
N LYS A 61 16.87 11.16 6.34
CA LYS A 61 15.93 11.44 7.43
C LYS A 61 15.49 10.15 8.11
N ARG A 62 15.33 10.18 9.44
CA ARG A 62 14.76 9.06 10.19
C ARG A 62 13.27 8.95 9.89
N CYS A 63 12.90 7.88 9.24
CA CYS A 63 11.51 7.47 9.02
C CYS A 63 11.05 6.57 10.16
N HIS A 64 9.80 6.75 10.54
CA HIS A 64 9.06 5.90 11.46
C HIS A 64 7.96 5.21 10.65
N GLY A 65 7.74 3.92 10.86
CA GLY A 65 6.71 3.20 10.13
C GLY A 65 6.70 1.72 10.44
N VAL A 66 6.40 0.91 9.43
CA VAL A 66 6.04 -0.51 9.63
C VAL A 66 6.71 -1.39 8.58
N GLU A 67 7.16 -2.56 9.03
CA GLU A 67 7.51 -3.69 8.18
C GLU A 67 6.32 -4.64 8.03
N VAL A 68 6.08 -5.05 6.78
CA VAL A 68 5.02 -5.96 6.37
C VAL A 68 5.59 -7.38 6.33
N CYS A 69 5.43 -8.12 7.42
CA CYS A 69 5.92 -9.48 7.57
C CYS A 69 4.89 -10.49 7.07
N VAL A 70 5.09 -11.06 5.88
CA VAL A 70 4.23 -12.14 5.37
C VAL A 70 4.51 -13.43 6.16
N VAL A 71 3.50 -13.94 6.86
CA VAL A 71 3.61 -15.14 7.71
C VAL A 71 2.91 -16.37 7.10
N ASP A 72 1.99 -16.16 6.16
CA ASP A 72 1.36 -17.21 5.36
C ASP A 72 1.14 -16.67 3.95
N ARG A 73 1.88 -17.24 2.99
CA ARG A 73 1.89 -16.77 1.59
C ARG A 73 0.60 -17.08 0.85
N GLU A 74 -0.07 -18.19 1.17
CA GLU A 74 -1.31 -18.62 0.51
C GLU A 74 -2.50 -17.79 0.99
N ALA A 75 -2.49 -17.41 2.27
CA ALA A 75 -3.51 -16.53 2.85
C ALA A 75 -3.29 -15.06 2.50
N PHE A 76 -2.06 -14.63 2.21
CA PHE A 76 -1.72 -13.23 2.00
C PHE A 76 -2.50 -12.61 0.83
N ARG A 77 -2.98 -11.37 1.03
CA ARG A 77 -3.69 -10.58 0.01
C ARG A 77 -2.95 -9.26 -0.22
N PRO A 78 -1.95 -9.23 -1.12
CA PRO A 78 -1.01 -8.12 -1.23
C PRO A 78 -1.68 -6.78 -1.59
N PHE A 79 -2.61 -6.79 -2.53
CA PHE A 79 -3.30 -5.57 -2.95
C PHE A 79 -4.15 -4.97 -1.82
N ARG A 80 -4.97 -5.80 -1.17
CA ARG A 80 -5.79 -5.40 0.01
C ARG A 80 -4.92 -4.85 1.14
N THR A 81 -3.79 -5.52 1.40
CA THR A 81 -2.80 -5.07 2.39
C THR A 81 -2.22 -3.71 2.00
N GLY A 82 -1.92 -3.49 0.73
CA GLY A 82 -1.38 -2.21 0.27
C GLY A 82 -2.35 -1.05 0.40
N VAL A 83 -3.62 -1.26 0.04
CA VAL A 83 -4.68 -0.26 0.25
C VAL A 83 -4.84 0.04 1.75
N ALA A 84 -4.82 -0.98 2.60
CA ALA A 84 -4.87 -0.80 4.06
C ALA A 84 -3.70 0.04 4.58
N CYS A 85 -2.45 -0.29 4.20
CA CYS A 85 -1.27 0.47 4.61
C CYS A 85 -1.37 1.95 4.24
N VAL A 86 -1.80 2.26 3.02
CA VAL A 86 -1.97 3.64 2.55
C VAL A 86 -3.09 4.35 3.31
N ALA A 87 -4.24 3.70 3.47
CA ALA A 87 -5.39 4.26 4.18
C ALA A 87 -5.05 4.58 5.65
N THR A 88 -4.42 3.63 6.37
CA THR A 88 -4.06 3.80 7.77
C THR A 88 -2.99 4.88 7.95
N ALA A 89 -1.98 4.94 7.07
CA ALA A 89 -0.97 5.98 7.13
C ALA A 89 -1.54 7.39 6.87
N ARG A 90 -2.47 7.52 5.91
CA ARG A 90 -3.20 8.77 5.69
C ARG A 90 -4.06 9.15 6.89
N ALA A 91 -4.75 8.19 7.49
CA ALA A 91 -5.61 8.43 8.65
C ALA A 91 -4.83 8.93 9.87
N GLN A 92 -3.57 8.50 10.04
CA GLN A 92 -2.72 8.93 11.15
C GLN A 92 -2.34 10.42 11.07
N ASP A 93 -1.99 10.92 9.87
CA ASP A 93 -1.67 12.33 9.65
C ASP A 93 -2.13 12.79 8.25
N PRO A 94 -3.42 13.15 8.08
CA PRO A 94 -3.97 13.55 6.78
C PRO A 94 -3.45 14.92 6.31
N VAL A 95 -2.85 15.71 7.20
CA VAL A 95 -2.29 17.04 6.87
C VAL A 95 -0.95 16.89 6.16
N ARG A 96 -0.09 15.96 6.62
CA ARG A 96 1.22 15.72 6.02
C ARG A 96 1.22 14.66 4.92
N PHE A 97 0.25 13.75 4.93
CA PHE A 97 0.10 12.75 3.86
C PHE A 97 -0.23 13.44 2.53
N ARG A 98 0.47 13.08 1.45
CA ARG A 98 0.19 13.56 0.09
C ARG A 98 0.23 12.42 -0.92
N TRP A 99 -0.71 12.45 -1.86
CA TRP A 99 -0.61 11.70 -3.10
C TRP A 99 0.51 12.26 -3.97
N ARG A 100 1.22 11.39 -4.68
CA ARG A 100 2.24 11.79 -5.66
C ARG A 100 1.54 12.20 -6.95
N THR A 101 1.71 13.47 -7.34
CA THR A 101 1.13 14.07 -8.55
C THR A 101 2.16 14.40 -9.63
N ASP A 102 3.45 14.23 -9.33
CA ASP A 102 4.52 14.35 -10.32
C ASP A 102 4.37 13.26 -11.39
N ALA A 103 4.96 13.50 -12.57
CA ALA A 103 4.96 12.54 -13.67
C ALA A 103 5.38 11.13 -13.21
N TYR A 104 4.60 10.13 -13.61
CA TYR A 104 4.82 8.72 -13.28
C TYR A 104 4.62 7.89 -14.55
N GLU A 105 5.62 7.09 -14.91
CA GLU A 105 5.65 6.28 -16.14
C GLU A 105 5.19 7.05 -17.41
N PHE A 106 5.74 8.26 -17.60
CA PHE A 106 5.45 9.14 -18.74
C PHE A 106 4.02 9.71 -18.79
N VAL A 107 3.23 9.54 -17.72
CA VAL A 107 1.90 10.12 -17.58
C VAL A 107 1.94 11.30 -16.62
N GLU A 108 1.34 12.41 -17.03
CA GLU A 108 1.18 13.64 -16.24
C GLU A 108 -0.31 13.89 -15.93
N GLY A 109 -0.59 14.65 -14.87
CA GLY A 109 -1.95 15.09 -14.52
C GLY A 109 -2.84 14.03 -13.86
N ILE A 110 -2.39 12.77 -13.77
CA ILE A 110 -3.08 11.69 -13.04
C ILE A 110 -2.22 11.32 -11.83
N PRO A 111 -2.77 11.28 -10.60
CA PRO A 111 -2.04 10.80 -9.44
C PRO A 111 -1.47 9.41 -9.66
N ALA A 112 -0.21 9.19 -9.30
CA ALA A 112 0.47 7.91 -9.52
C ALA A 112 -0.25 6.73 -8.83
N PHE A 113 -0.92 6.97 -7.71
CA PHE A 113 -1.74 5.96 -7.05
C PHE A 113 -2.93 5.49 -7.90
N ASP A 114 -3.56 6.40 -8.65
CA ASP A 114 -4.71 6.09 -9.51
C ASP A 114 -4.24 5.27 -10.72
N LEU A 115 -3.06 5.60 -11.28
CA LEU A 115 -2.42 4.81 -12.34
C LEU A 115 -2.10 3.38 -11.88
N LEU A 116 -1.52 3.25 -10.69
CA LEU A 116 -1.18 1.95 -10.08
C LEU A 116 -2.42 1.10 -9.79
N CYS A 117 -3.53 1.71 -9.37
CA CYS A 117 -4.79 1.01 -9.15
C CYS A 117 -5.57 0.76 -10.45
N GLY A 118 -5.24 1.47 -11.53
CA GLY A 118 -6.00 1.49 -12.78
C GLY A 118 -7.31 2.27 -12.69
N SER A 119 -7.54 3.03 -11.61
CA SER A 119 -8.74 3.84 -11.37
C SER A 119 -8.55 4.84 -10.22
N SER A 120 -9.38 5.89 -10.16
CA SER A 120 -9.42 6.82 -9.01
C SER A 120 -10.26 6.29 -7.83
N ARG A 121 -11.01 5.19 -8.01
CA ARG A 121 -11.98 4.67 -7.05
C ARG A 121 -11.37 4.43 -5.68
N GLU A 122 -10.20 3.79 -5.65
CA GLU A 122 -9.49 3.44 -4.42
C GLU A 122 -9.00 4.70 -3.68
N ARG A 123 -8.43 5.67 -4.40
CA ARG A 123 -7.97 6.94 -3.81
C ARG A 123 -9.13 7.71 -3.20
N GLU A 124 -10.20 7.87 -3.98
CA GLU A 124 -11.37 8.63 -3.54
C GLU A 124 -12.07 7.98 -2.34
N ALA A 125 -12.10 6.64 -2.28
CA ALA A 125 -12.60 5.92 -1.11
C ALA A 125 -11.76 6.21 0.14
N ILE A 126 -10.43 6.17 0.02
CA ILE A 126 -9.49 6.52 1.11
C ILE A 126 -9.66 7.99 1.53
N GLU A 127 -9.87 8.90 0.58
CA GLU A 127 -10.07 10.32 0.86
C GLU A 127 -11.33 10.58 1.69
N ARG A 128 -12.40 9.82 1.43
CA ARG A 128 -13.66 9.82 2.20
C ARG A 128 -13.55 9.10 3.55
N GLY A 129 -12.37 8.60 3.92
CA GLY A 129 -12.14 7.89 5.19
C GLY A 129 -12.50 6.41 5.15
N GLY A 130 -12.79 5.86 3.97
CA GLY A 130 -12.95 4.41 3.77
C GLY A 130 -11.60 3.69 3.70
N GLY A 131 -11.65 2.38 3.54
CA GLY A 131 -10.49 1.52 3.41
C GLY A 131 -10.74 0.30 2.53
N TRP A 132 -9.88 -0.71 2.67
CA TRP A 132 -9.95 -1.92 1.84
C TRP A 132 -11.26 -2.70 2.01
N ARG A 133 -11.91 -2.62 3.18
CA ARG A 133 -13.17 -3.33 3.45
C ARG A 133 -14.32 -2.82 2.58
N ASP A 134 -14.38 -1.51 2.35
CA ASP A 134 -15.41 -0.87 1.53
C ASP A 134 -15.27 -1.27 0.05
N LEU A 135 -14.05 -1.57 -0.38
CA LEU A 135 -13.71 -1.91 -1.76
C LEU A 135 -13.69 -3.43 -2.01
N ALA A 136 -13.64 -4.25 -0.95
CA ALA A 136 -13.42 -5.69 -1.04
C ALA A 136 -14.50 -6.43 -1.84
N ALA A 137 -15.76 -6.03 -1.72
CA ALA A 137 -16.87 -6.66 -2.42
C ALA A 137 -16.77 -6.45 -3.95
N ASP A 138 -16.40 -5.24 -4.37
CA ASP A 138 -16.20 -4.90 -5.78
C ASP A 138 -15.03 -5.66 -6.37
N TRP A 139 -13.88 -5.66 -5.70
CA TRP A 139 -12.72 -6.43 -6.14
C TRP A 139 -13.04 -7.91 -6.23
N ALA A 140 -13.76 -8.50 -5.27
CA ALA A 140 -14.11 -9.92 -5.32
C ALA A 140 -15.01 -10.25 -6.53
N ARG A 141 -15.90 -9.34 -6.93
CA ARG A 141 -16.70 -9.49 -8.15
C ARG A 141 -15.82 -9.44 -9.40
N GLU A 142 -14.91 -8.47 -9.47
CA GLU A 142 -13.97 -8.28 -10.59
C GLU A 142 -12.99 -9.45 -10.72
N GLU A 143 -12.44 -9.94 -9.60
CA GLU A 143 -11.61 -11.13 -9.51
C GLU A 143 -12.33 -12.36 -10.08
N ARG A 144 -13.61 -12.60 -9.71
CA ARG A 144 -14.41 -13.71 -10.25
C ARG A 144 -14.67 -13.57 -11.75
N ALA A 145 -15.02 -12.37 -12.21
CA ALA A 145 -15.22 -12.11 -13.63
C ALA A 145 -13.94 -12.34 -14.44
N TYR A 146 -12.79 -11.90 -13.92
CA TYR A 146 -11.49 -12.13 -14.54
C TYR A 146 -11.10 -13.62 -14.51
N ALA A 147 -11.37 -14.34 -13.41
CA ALA A 147 -11.15 -15.78 -13.32
C ALA A 147 -11.91 -16.55 -14.41
N GLY A 148 -13.18 -16.18 -14.68
CA GLY A 148 -13.96 -16.75 -15.78
C GLY A 148 -13.35 -16.46 -17.16
N ARG A 149 -12.92 -15.21 -17.41
CA ARG A 149 -12.27 -14.84 -18.69
C ARG A 149 -10.93 -15.55 -18.90
N ARG A 150 -10.08 -15.62 -17.86
CA ARG A 150 -8.73 -16.19 -17.98
C ARG A 150 -8.74 -17.71 -18.13
N ALA A 151 -9.80 -18.40 -17.72
CA ALA A 151 -9.91 -19.86 -17.75
C ALA A 151 -9.67 -20.44 -19.17
N LEU A 152 -10.14 -19.74 -20.21
CA LEU A 152 -9.95 -20.13 -21.61
C LEU A 152 -8.48 -20.04 -22.10
N HIS A 153 -7.62 -19.42 -21.31
CA HIS A 153 -6.24 -19.09 -21.70
C HIS A 153 -5.19 -19.76 -20.79
N LEU A 154 -5.61 -20.57 -19.81
CA LEU A 154 -4.69 -21.28 -18.92
C LEU A 154 -3.91 -22.37 -19.67
N ARG A 155 -2.61 -22.45 -19.39
CA ARG A 155 -1.69 -23.47 -19.94
C ARG A 155 -1.23 -24.49 -18.90
N TYR A 156 -1.55 -24.23 -17.63
CA TYR A 156 -1.22 -25.06 -16.48
C TYR A 156 -2.47 -25.12 -15.58
N ASP A 157 -2.57 -26.19 -14.80
CA ASP A 157 -3.64 -26.36 -13.83
C ASP A 157 -3.59 -25.23 -12.78
N SER A 158 -4.79 -24.84 -12.34
CA SER A 158 -5.03 -23.72 -11.41
C SER A 158 -5.09 -24.17 -9.95
#